data_AF-A0A8H9IAK4-F1
#
_entry.id   AF-A0A8H9IAK4-F1
#
_cell.length_a   1.000
_cell.length_b   1.000
_cell.length_c   1.000
_cell.angle_alpha   90.00
_cell.angle_beta   90.00
_cell.angle_gamma   90.00
#
_symmetry.space_group_name_H-M   'P 1'
#
loop_
_entity.id
_entity.type
_entity.pdbx_description
1 polymer ?
#
loop_
_entity_poly.entity_id
_entity_poly.type
_entity_poly.pdbx_seq_one_letter_code
_entity_poly.pdbx_strand_id
1 'polypeptide(L)'
;MIVDLQIHSPTLKRRVKTEFVGMDGNRSLIFRFPDENKWAGLGGAIYMNNTMIVRCILEDETGEIVAFKVKIIIVITKPSKLIFTSLPESLQSHGLRTEQRAQTRIAALLIDSQERSHIVPCLVRDISNQGCMISIGRDAKGVKPAVDQELELLIPNSEGDDISLSGHVRNKKEDDSRHYFGIKFCDDENDVAKLLSQLLINID
;
A
#
# COMPACT_ATOMS: atom_id res chain seq x y z
N MET A 1 -10.30 1.78 8.00
CA MET A 1 -8.85 1.58 7.75
C MET A 1 -8.45 0.18 8.18
N ILE A 2 -7.67 -0.55 7.37
CA ILE A 2 -7.16 -1.87 7.75
C ILE A 2 -5.89 -1.71 8.59
N VAL A 3 -5.79 -2.48 9.67
CA VAL A 3 -4.65 -2.50 10.59
C VAL A 3 -4.18 -3.93 10.82
N ASP A 4 -2.90 -4.10 11.12
CA ASP A 4 -2.30 -5.35 11.56
C ASP A 4 -2.17 -5.35 13.08
N LEU A 5 -2.80 -6.31 13.74
CA LEU A 5 -2.66 -6.55 15.17
C LEU A 5 -1.66 -7.67 15.39
N GLN A 6 -0.58 -7.36 16.09
CA GLN A 6 0.34 -8.37 16.62
C GLN A 6 0.03 -8.62 18.09
N ILE A 7 -0.49 -9.81 18.36
CA ILE A 7 -0.85 -10.27 19.69
C ILE A 7 0.27 -11.18 20.20
N HIS A 8 0.65 -10.98 21.45
CA HIS A 8 1.54 -11.89 22.17
C HIS A 8 0.74 -12.54 23.31
N SER A 9 0.81 -13.86 23.38
CA SER A 9 0.56 -14.64 24.58
C SER A 9 1.83 -15.44 24.91
N PRO A 10 1.95 -16.03 26.10
CA PRO A 10 3.10 -16.86 26.46
C PRO A 10 3.41 -17.99 25.47
N THR A 11 2.41 -18.46 24.73
CA THR A 11 2.51 -19.58 23.79
C THR A 11 2.29 -19.20 22.34
N LEU A 12 1.86 -17.96 22.05
CA LEU A 12 1.49 -17.55 20.70
C LEU A 12 1.92 -16.12 20.40
N LYS A 13 2.72 -15.96 19.35
CA LYS A 13 2.95 -14.68 18.68
C LYS A 13 2.29 -14.74 17.32
N ARG A 14 1.25 -13.92 17.10
CA ARG A 14 0.48 -13.95 15.86
C ARG A 14 0.16 -12.55 15.36
N ARG A 15 0.18 -12.38 14.04
CA ARG A 15 -0.25 -11.17 13.33
C ARG A 15 -1.55 -11.44 12.59
N VAL A 16 -2.51 -10.55 12.73
CA VAL A 16 -3.82 -10.67 12.10
C VAL A 16 -4.27 -9.30 11.59
N LYS A 17 -4.85 -9.27 10.40
CA LYS A 17 -5.45 -8.05 9.85
C LYS A 17 -6.87 -7.88 10.37
N THR A 18 -7.20 -6.66 10.76
CA THR A 18 -8.57 -6.27 11.13
C THR A 18 -8.81 -4.82 10.76
N GLU A 19 -9.97 -4.30 11.13
CA GLU A 19 -10.38 -2.93 10.88
C GLU A 19 -10.24 -2.06 12.14
N PHE A 20 -9.67 -0.87 11.96
CA PHE A 20 -9.81 0.22 12.92
C PHE A 20 -11.19 0.86 12.77
N VAL A 21 -11.98 0.80 13.84
CA VAL A 21 -13.37 1.28 13.86
C VAL A 21 -13.44 2.75 14.25
N GLY A 22 -12.58 3.19 15.17
CA GLY A 22 -12.54 4.59 15.61
C GLY A 22 -11.99 4.76 17.02
N MET A 23 -12.31 5.89 17.63
CA MET A 23 -11.88 6.25 18.99
C MET A 23 -13.08 6.69 19.82
N ASP A 24 -13.13 6.29 21.09
CA ASP A 24 -14.02 6.90 22.09
C ASP A 24 -13.27 8.05 22.76
N GLY A 25 -13.28 9.21 22.09
CA GLY A 25 -12.52 10.40 22.50
C GLY A 25 -11.08 10.06 22.85
N ASN A 26 -10.63 10.49 24.04
CA ASN A 26 -9.30 10.18 24.56
C ASN A 26 -9.28 8.98 25.53
N ARG A 27 -10.30 8.12 25.48
CA ARG A 27 -10.43 6.99 26.42
C ARG A 27 -9.91 5.70 25.83
N SER A 28 -10.27 5.42 24.57
CA SER A 28 -9.92 4.15 23.94
C SER A 28 -9.85 4.20 22.43
N LEU A 29 -9.02 3.32 21.88
CA LEU A 29 -9.09 2.93 20.47
C LEU A 29 -10.00 1.71 20.33
N ILE A 30 -10.74 1.66 19.23
CA ILE A 30 -11.72 0.61 18.95
C ILE A 30 -11.32 -0.11 17.67
N PHE A 31 -11.18 -1.43 17.79
CA PHE A 31 -10.86 -2.32 16.67
C PHE A 31 -11.94 -3.38 16.51
N ARG A 32 -12.20 -3.78 15.26
CA ARG A 32 -13.01 -4.95 14.95
C ARG A 32 -12.29 -6.19 15.46
N PHE A 33 -12.99 -7.12 16.09
CA PHE A 33 -12.39 -8.40 16.42
C PHE A 33 -12.05 -9.16 15.12
N PRO A 34 -10.84 -9.72 14.96
CA PRO A 34 -10.45 -10.41 13.73
C PRO A 34 -11.30 -11.66 13.47
N ASP A 35 -11.53 -11.99 12.21
CA ASP A 35 -12.35 -13.16 11.80
C ASP A 35 -11.80 -14.47 12.38
N GLU A 36 -12.52 -15.07 13.32
CA GLU A 36 -12.10 -16.28 14.04
C GLU A 36 -12.01 -17.51 13.14
N ASN A 37 -12.79 -17.55 12.06
CA ASN A 37 -12.76 -18.66 11.11
C ASN A 37 -11.45 -18.69 10.33
N LYS A 38 -10.82 -17.53 10.14
CA LYS A 38 -9.51 -17.40 9.50
C LYS A 38 -8.36 -17.64 10.48
N TRP A 39 -8.61 -17.50 11.78
CA TRP A 39 -7.55 -17.46 12.80
C TRP A 39 -7.87 -18.33 14.02
N ALA A 40 -7.82 -19.65 13.83
CA ALA A 40 -8.05 -20.62 14.91
C ALA A 40 -7.17 -20.36 16.15
N GLY A 41 -7.78 -20.33 17.33
CA GLY A 41 -7.09 -20.11 18.62
C GLY A 41 -6.85 -18.64 19.01
N LEU A 42 -7.33 -17.67 18.22
CA LEU A 42 -7.14 -16.24 18.51
C LEU A 42 -7.93 -15.74 19.73
N GLY A 43 -9.11 -16.34 19.99
CA GLY A 43 -9.97 -16.01 21.14
C GLY A 43 -9.26 -16.16 22.49
N GLY A 44 -8.29 -17.07 22.62
CA GLY A 44 -7.50 -17.26 23.83
C GLY A 44 -6.37 -16.23 24.02
N ALA A 45 -6.02 -15.46 22.98
CA ALA A 45 -4.93 -14.50 23.03
C ALA A 45 -5.41 -13.03 23.13
N ILE A 46 -6.67 -12.75 22.77
CA ILE A 46 -7.27 -11.42 22.85
C ILE A 46 -8.19 -11.39 24.07
N TYR A 47 -7.64 -11.05 25.23
CA TYR A 47 -8.36 -10.96 26.49
C TYR A 47 -7.97 -9.69 27.27
N MET A 48 -8.82 -9.31 28.22
CA MET A 48 -8.62 -8.14 29.07
C MET A 48 -7.24 -8.14 29.72
N ASN A 49 -6.63 -6.97 29.81
CA ASN A 49 -5.29 -6.71 30.31
C ASN A 49 -4.11 -7.26 29.50
N ASN A 50 -4.35 -8.06 28.45
CA ASN A 50 -3.26 -8.40 27.54
C ASN A 50 -2.83 -7.17 26.71
N THR A 51 -1.61 -7.21 26.17
CA THR A 51 -1.10 -6.15 25.30
C THR A 51 -1.04 -6.60 23.85
N MET A 52 -1.24 -5.66 22.94
CA MET A 52 -1.05 -5.88 21.51
C MET A 52 -0.28 -4.72 20.89
N ILE A 53 0.40 -5.01 19.79
CA ILE A 53 1.02 -3.99 18.93
C ILE A 53 0.11 -3.81 17.73
N VAL A 54 -0.33 -2.58 17.50
CA VAL A 54 -1.10 -2.19 16.33
C VAL A 54 -0.14 -1.61 15.29
N ARG A 55 -0.32 -1.97 14.02
CA ARG A 55 0.39 -1.35 12.89
C ARG A 55 -0.61 -0.90 11.84
N CYS A 56 -0.44 0.31 11.35
CA CYS A 56 -1.14 0.81 10.17
C CYS A 56 -0.13 1.33 9.16
N ILE A 57 -0.50 1.26 7.88
CA ILE A 57 0.23 1.90 6.79
C ILE A 57 -0.51 3.21 6.50
N LEU A 58 0.21 4.32 6.54
CA LEU A 58 -0.29 5.60 6.07
C LEU A 58 0.11 5.74 4.59
N GLU A 59 -0.83 5.44 3.69
CA GLU A 59 -0.60 5.43 2.23
C GLU A 59 -0.56 6.86 1.63
N ASP A 60 -1.15 7.84 2.33
CA ASP A 60 -1.64 9.07 1.73
C ASP A 60 -0.54 10.09 1.39
N GLU A 61 0.61 10.08 2.09
CA GLU A 61 1.72 11.00 1.82
C GLU A 61 3.11 10.38 1.99
N THR A 62 3.37 9.66 3.09
CA THR A 62 4.75 9.26 3.45
C THR A 62 5.07 7.79 3.17
N GLY A 63 4.06 6.94 2.95
CA GLY A 63 4.28 5.51 2.81
C GLY A 63 4.96 4.93 4.06
N GLU A 64 4.49 5.33 5.24
CA GLU A 64 5.07 4.93 6.53
C GLU A 64 4.24 3.84 7.20
N ILE A 65 4.92 2.91 7.89
CA ILE A 65 4.29 2.12 8.93
C ILE A 65 4.34 2.92 10.22
N VAL A 66 3.18 3.11 10.83
CA VAL A 66 3.05 3.55 12.20
C VAL A 66 2.71 2.35 13.07
N ALA A 67 3.48 2.14 14.13
CA ALA A 67 3.34 1.06 15.08
C ALA A 67 3.25 1.59 16.51
N PHE A 68 2.34 1.04 17.31
CA PHE A 68 2.20 1.43 18.71
C PHE A 68 1.66 0.28 19.58
N LYS A 69 2.00 0.31 20.87
CA LYS A 69 1.56 -0.70 21.83
C LYS A 69 0.35 -0.20 22.62
N VAL A 70 -0.64 -1.05 22.79
CA VAL A 70 -1.85 -0.78 23.60
C VAL A 70 -2.20 -1.95 24.50
N LYS A 71 -2.97 -1.67 25.55
CA LYS A 71 -3.51 -2.66 26.47
C LYS A 71 -4.99 -2.87 26.19
N ILE A 72 -5.44 -4.12 26.14
CA ILE A 72 -6.86 -4.47 25.97
C ILE A 72 -7.60 -4.11 27.25
N ILE A 73 -8.57 -3.20 27.14
CA ILE A 73 -9.47 -2.82 28.23
C ILE A 73 -10.60 -3.82 28.32
N ILE A 74 -11.29 -4.07 27.20
CA ILE A 74 -12.42 -5.00 27.15
C ILE A 74 -12.64 -5.50 25.73
N VAL A 75 -13.20 -6.71 25.62
CA VAL A 75 -13.74 -7.25 24.38
C VAL A 75 -15.24 -7.39 24.57
N ILE A 76 -16.03 -6.72 23.73
CA ILE A 76 -17.48 -6.91 23.67
C ILE A 76 -17.82 -7.85 22.52
N THR A 77 -18.88 -8.64 22.64
CA THR A 77 -19.30 -9.62 21.63
C THR A 77 -20.64 -9.30 20.98
N LYS A 78 -21.37 -8.30 21.48
CA LYS A 78 -22.68 -7.86 20.97
C LYS A 78 -22.77 -6.32 20.98
N PRO A 79 -23.47 -5.70 20.02
CA PRO A 79 -24.06 -6.32 18.82
C PRO A 79 -22.98 -6.75 17.80
N SER A 80 -21.76 -6.21 17.92
CA SER A 80 -20.60 -6.56 17.10
C SER A 80 -19.43 -6.90 18.01
N LYS A 81 -18.57 -7.84 17.57
CA LYS A 81 -17.38 -8.21 18.33
C LYS A 81 -16.29 -7.14 18.16
N LEU A 82 -16.03 -6.36 19.21
CA LEU A 82 -15.11 -5.22 19.20
C LEU A 82 -14.10 -5.32 20.35
N ILE A 83 -12.91 -4.78 20.12
CA ILE A 83 -11.81 -4.71 21.07
C ILE A 83 -11.60 -3.24 21.42
N PHE A 84 -11.74 -2.91 22.69
CA PHE A 84 -11.43 -1.58 23.23
C PHE A 84 -10.06 -1.64 23.90
N THR A 85 -9.19 -0.70 23.56
CA THR A 85 -7.82 -0.64 24.09
C THR A 85 -7.53 0.71 24.73
N SER A 86 -6.48 0.78 25.54
CA SER A 86 -5.90 2.06 25.96
C SER A 86 -5.46 2.88 24.73
N LEU A 87 -5.27 4.18 24.95
CA LEU A 87 -4.44 4.97 24.04
C LEU A 87 -2.98 4.49 24.11
N PRO A 88 -2.20 4.65 23.03
CA PRO A 88 -0.78 4.43 23.07
C PRO A 88 -0.06 5.55 23.84
N GLU A 89 0.98 5.21 24.58
CA GLU A 89 1.86 6.18 25.25
C GLU A 89 2.88 6.78 24.27
N SER A 90 3.23 6.03 23.22
CA SER A 90 4.17 6.44 22.17
C SER A 90 3.84 5.78 20.84
N LEU A 91 4.20 6.47 19.76
CA LEU A 91 4.12 5.98 18.40
C LEU A 91 5.53 5.81 17.83
N GLN A 92 5.73 4.74 17.07
CA GLN A 92 6.93 4.54 16.27
C GLN A 92 6.54 4.61 14.79
N SER A 93 7.22 5.42 14.00
CA SER A 93 7.07 5.47 12.56
C SER A 93 8.32 4.94 11.86
N HIS A 94 8.13 4.31 10.71
CA HIS A 94 9.21 3.87 9.84
C HIS A 94 8.76 4.00 8.38
N GLY A 95 9.52 4.72 7.57
CA GLY A 95 9.32 4.79 6.12
C GLY A 95 9.41 3.40 5.50
N LEU A 96 8.41 3.00 4.73
CA LEU A 96 8.47 1.73 3.98
C LEU A 96 9.30 1.83 2.71
N ARG A 97 9.51 3.05 2.24
CA ARG A 97 10.18 3.33 0.98
C ARG A 97 11.59 3.79 1.29
N THR A 98 12.54 3.27 0.51
CA THR A 98 13.94 3.72 0.52
C THR A 98 14.06 5.16 0.01
N GLU A 99 13.12 5.58 -0.85
CA GLU A 99 13.12 6.88 -1.52
C GLU A 99 11.71 7.50 -1.53
N GLN A 100 11.65 8.83 -1.58
CA GLN A 100 10.39 9.54 -1.77
C GLN A 100 9.80 9.29 -3.17
N ARG A 101 8.48 9.44 -3.29
CA ARG A 101 7.77 9.36 -4.56
C ARG A 101 7.06 10.67 -4.84
N ALA A 102 7.32 11.26 -5.99
CA ALA A 102 6.59 12.43 -6.46
C ALA A 102 5.18 11.99 -6.89
N GLN A 103 4.14 12.66 -6.38
CA GLN A 103 2.76 12.46 -6.83
C GLN A 103 2.56 13.13 -8.19
N THR A 104 2.04 12.39 -9.17
CA THR A 104 1.88 12.86 -10.55
C THR A 104 0.53 12.44 -11.15
N ARG A 105 0.21 12.98 -12.33
CA ARG A 105 -0.95 12.57 -13.15
C ARG A 105 -0.58 12.54 -14.63
N ILE A 106 0.55 11.93 -14.93
CA ILE A 106 1.12 11.92 -16.28
C ILE A 106 0.41 10.85 -17.11
N ALA A 107 -0.04 11.24 -18.31
CA ALA A 107 -0.59 10.28 -19.26
C ALA A 107 0.53 9.44 -19.87
N ALA A 108 0.32 8.14 -19.95
CA ALA A 108 1.30 7.20 -20.48
C ALA A 108 0.62 6.06 -21.23
N LEU A 109 1.40 5.33 -22.02
CA LEU A 109 1.01 4.11 -22.71
C LEU A 109 1.77 2.94 -22.10
N LEU A 110 1.03 1.93 -21.66
CA LEU A 110 1.60 0.69 -21.18
C LEU A 110 1.67 -0.31 -22.33
N ILE A 111 2.85 -0.82 -22.60
CA ILE A 111 3.13 -1.72 -23.73
C ILE A 111 3.66 -3.04 -23.17
N ASP A 112 3.12 -4.16 -23.63
CA ASP A 112 3.69 -5.48 -23.34
C ASP A 112 5.02 -5.64 -24.08
N SER A 113 6.10 -5.96 -23.36
CA SER A 113 7.44 -6.08 -23.95
C SER A 113 7.56 -7.26 -24.91
N GLN A 114 6.77 -8.32 -24.71
CA GLN A 114 6.73 -9.52 -25.54
C GLN A 114 5.73 -9.37 -26.69
N GLU A 115 4.59 -8.74 -26.41
CA GLU A 115 3.50 -8.54 -27.38
C GLU A 115 3.18 -7.05 -27.58
N ARG A 116 4.05 -6.34 -28.29
CA ARG A 116 3.95 -4.89 -28.59
C ARG A 116 2.63 -4.43 -29.23
N SER A 117 1.75 -5.34 -29.64
CA SER A 117 0.38 -5.04 -30.08
C SER A 117 -0.56 -4.64 -28.95
N HIS A 118 -0.23 -4.94 -27.69
CA HIS A 118 -1.07 -4.65 -26.54
C HIS A 118 -0.65 -3.33 -25.89
N ILE A 119 -1.24 -2.24 -26.39
CA ILE A 119 -1.03 -0.88 -25.86
C ILE A 119 -2.26 -0.47 -25.05
N VAL A 120 -2.05 -0.09 -23.79
CA VAL A 120 -3.12 0.33 -22.87
C VAL A 120 -2.85 1.74 -22.34
N PRO A 121 -3.74 2.71 -22.60
CA PRO A 121 -3.62 4.03 -21.98
C PRO A 121 -3.73 3.94 -20.46
N CYS A 122 -2.82 4.62 -19.77
CA CYS A 122 -2.76 4.65 -18.31
C CYS A 122 -2.37 6.03 -17.79
N LEU A 123 -2.51 6.22 -16.48
CA LEU A 123 -2.01 7.40 -15.78
C LEU A 123 -0.96 6.99 -14.75
N VAL A 124 0.24 7.57 -14.83
CA VAL A 124 1.23 7.53 -13.75
C VAL A 124 0.71 8.40 -12.61
N ARG A 125 0.63 7.80 -11.41
CA ARG A 125 0.07 8.39 -10.18
C ARG A 125 1.15 8.82 -9.21
N ASP A 126 2.20 8.03 -9.12
CA ASP A 126 3.41 8.38 -8.39
C ASP A 126 4.62 7.81 -9.11
N ILE A 127 5.79 8.43 -8.90
CA ILE A 127 7.06 7.99 -9.50
C ILE A 127 8.25 8.29 -8.59
N SER A 128 9.27 7.45 -8.67
CA SER A 128 10.58 7.53 -8.02
C SER A 128 11.64 7.01 -8.99
N ASN A 129 12.93 7.12 -8.65
CA ASN A 129 14.01 6.57 -9.47
C ASN A 129 13.93 5.04 -9.62
N GLN A 130 13.33 4.34 -8.65
CA GLN A 130 13.22 2.87 -8.69
C GLN A 130 11.91 2.34 -9.29
N GLY A 131 10.91 3.18 -9.54
CA GLY A 131 9.61 2.71 -10.02
C GLY A 131 8.48 3.71 -9.90
N CYS A 132 7.30 3.29 -10.35
CA CYS A 132 6.09 4.11 -10.36
C CYS A 132 4.84 3.32 -9.98
N MET A 133 3.75 4.03 -9.73
CA MET A 133 2.41 3.47 -9.72
C MET A 133 1.64 3.99 -10.93
N ILE A 134 1.04 3.09 -11.69
CA ILE A 134 0.11 3.45 -12.77
C ILE A 134 -1.33 3.07 -12.40
N SER A 135 -2.28 3.72 -13.06
CA SER A 135 -3.70 3.36 -12.96
C SER A 135 -4.36 3.30 -14.33
N ILE A 136 -5.18 2.26 -14.51
CA ILE A 136 -5.95 1.98 -15.73
C ILE A 136 -7.44 2.00 -15.35
N GLY A 137 -8.29 2.56 -16.21
CA GLY A 137 -9.74 2.55 -16.00
C GLY A 137 -10.27 1.12 -15.98
N ARG A 138 -11.25 0.82 -15.11
CA ARG A 138 -11.77 -0.56 -14.96
C ARG A 138 -12.34 -1.14 -16.26
N ASP A 139 -12.95 -0.28 -17.07
CA ASP A 139 -13.56 -0.63 -18.37
C ASP A 139 -12.58 -0.49 -19.55
N ALA A 140 -11.32 -0.15 -19.30
CA ALA A 140 -10.33 -0.04 -20.35
C ALA A 140 -10.16 -1.41 -21.04
N LYS A 141 -10.32 -1.42 -22.36
CA LYS A 141 -10.06 -2.60 -23.19
C LYS A 141 -8.55 -2.79 -23.30
N GLY A 142 -8.08 -4.01 -23.08
CA GLY A 142 -6.65 -4.33 -23.18
C GLY A 142 -6.21 -5.36 -22.16
N VAL A 143 -4.89 -5.58 -22.10
CA VAL A 143 -4.25 -6.51 -21.17
C VAL A 143 -4.28 -5.92 -19.76
N LYS A 144 -4.64 -6.74 -18.78
CA LYS A 144 -4.41 -6.44 -17.35
C LYS A 144 -3.13 -7.17 -16.96
N PRO A 145 -2.03 -6.45 -16.68
CA PRO A 145 -0.78 -7.12 -16.42
C PRO A 145 -0.82 -8.09 -15.24
N ALA A 146 -0.12 -9.21 -15.39
CA ALA A 146 0.16 -10.13 -14.31
C ALA A 146 1.28 -9.58 -13.41
N VAL A 147 1.36 -10.11 -12.17
CA VAL A 147 2.52 -9.83 -11.31
C VAL A 147 3.75 -10.50 -11.93
N ASP A 148 4.88 -9.81 -11.84
CA ASP A 148 6.18 -10.13 -12.45
C ASP A 148 6.18 -10.12 -13.99
N GLN A 149 5.11 -9.64 -14.63
CA GLN A 149 5.14 -9.35 -16.07
C GLN A 149 6.04 -8.15 -16.33
N GLU A 150 6.89 -8.28 -17.34
CA GLU A 150 7.72 -7.21 -17.87
C GLU A 150 6.91 -6.35 -18.85
N LEU A 151 7.04 -5.04 -18.73
CA LEU A 151 6.30 -4.05 -19.49
C LEU A 151 7.22 -2.87 -19.83
N GLU A 152 6.85 -2.17 -20.89
CA GLU A 152 7.44 -0.91 -21.31
C GLU A 152 6.41 0.22 -21.06
N LEU A 153 6.81 1.24 -20.31
CA LEU A 153 6.01 2.43 -20.01
C LEU A 153 6.50 3.57 -20.89
N LEU A 154 5.68 3.95 -21.87
CA LEU A 154 5.95 5.06 -22.77
C LEU A 154 5.23 6.31 -22.26
N ILE A 155 5.99 7.35 -21.95
CA ILE A 155 5.50 8.65 -21.51
C ILE A 155 5.69 9.64 -22.68
N PRO A 156 4.60 10.08 -23.32
CA PRO A 156 4.69 11.04 -24.41
C PRO A 156 5.29 12.37 -23.95
N ASN A 157 6.27 12.88 -24.69
CA ASN A 157 6.86 14.19 -24.41
C ASN A 157 6.49 15.18 -25.52
N SER A 158 5.93 16.33 -25.17
CA SER A 158 5.53 17.34 -26.16
C SER A 158 6.70 18.15 -26.74
N GLU A 159 7.83 18.21 -26.03
CA GLU A 159 8.97 19.06 -26.38
C GLU A 159 10.23 18.27 -26.82
N GLY A 160 10.12 16.94 -26.97
CA GLY A 160 11.25 16.09 -27.32
C GLY A 160 10.83 14.65 -27.65
N ASP A 161 11.79 13.72 -27.59
CA ASP A 161 11.51 12.30 -27.79
C ASP A 161 10.69 11.73 -26.62
N ASP A 162 9.80 10.79 -26.93
CA ASP A 162 9.04 10.06 -25.93
C ASP A 162 9.98 9.31 -24.97
N ILE A 163 9.63 9.30 -23.70
CA ILE A 163 10.40 8.63 -22.66
C ILE A 163 9.90 7.21 -22.52
N SER A 164 10.79 6.23 -22.66
CA SER A 164 10.47 4.82 -22.43
C SER A 164 11.20 4.28 -21.19
N LEU A 165 10.44 3.62 -20.31
CA LEU A 165 10.94 3.00 -19.09
C LEU A 165 10.50 1.54 -19.02
N SER A 166 11.46 0.62 -18.90
CA SER A 166 11.18 -0.81 -18.77
C SER A 166 10.98 -1.18 -17.30
N GLY A 167 10.06 -2.10 -17.00
CA GLY A 167 9.82 -2.48 -15.63
C GLY A 167 8.99 -3.74 -15.43
N HIS A 168 9.02 -4.25 -14.19
CA HIS A 168 8.24 -5.41 -13.77
C HIS A 168 7.12 -5.01 -12.83
N VAL A 169 5.93 -5.58 -13.02
CA VAL A 169 4.81 -5.42 -12.11
C VAL A 169 5.13 -6.12 -10.79
N ARG A 170 5.16 -5.38 -9.67
CA ARG A 170 5.43 -5.95 -8.33
C ARG A 170 4.19 -6.12 -7.49
N ASN A 171 3.16 -5.33 -7.73
CA ASN A 171 1.89 -5.48 -7.05
C ASN A 171 0.74 -4.94 -7.92
N LYS A 172 -0.47 -5.37 -7.57
CA LYS A 172 -1.71 -4.85 -8.14
C LYS A 172 -2.74 -4.62 -7.05
N LYS A 173 -3.54 -3.56 -7.20
CA LYS A 173 -4.70 -3.22 -6.36
C LYS A 173 -5.83 -2.81 -7.29
N GLU A 174 -7.06 -2.91 -6.81
CA GLU A 174 -8.20 -2.37 -7.54
C GLU A 174 -9.17 -1.70 -6.57
N ASP A 175 -9.86 -0.69 -7.07
CA ASP A 175 -11.04 -0.11 -6.44
C ASP A 175 -12.23 -0.22 -7.40
N ASP A 176 -13.35 0.41 -7.05
CA ASP A 176 -14.57 0.32 -7.86
C ASP A 176 -14.42 0.95 -9.25
N SER A 177 -13.42 1.81 -9.46
CA SER A 177 -13.24 2.63 -10.65
C SER A 177 -11.98 2.30 -11.47
N ARG A 178 -10.92 1.78 -10.84
CA ARG A 178 -9.59 1.65 -11.44
C ARG A 178 -8.85 0.40 -10.99
N HIS A 179 -7.96 -0.07 -11.87
CA HIS A 179 -6.89 -0.99 -11.54
C HIS A 179 -5.58 -0.21 -11.36
N TYR A 180 -4.82 -0.58 -10.34
CA TYR A 180 -3.54 0.02 -10.00
C TYR A 180 -2.45 -1.04 -10.10
N PHE A 181 -1.30 -0.65 -10.65
CA PHE A 181 -0.13 -1.51 -10.78
C PHE A 181 1.10 -0.77 -10.28
N GLY A 182 1.81 -1.37 -9.33
CA GLY A 182 3.13 -0.91 -8.92
C GLY A 182 4.18 -1.53 -9.81
N ILE A 183 4.94 -0.70 -10.53
CA ILE A 183 5.98 -1.13 -11.47
C ILE A 183 7.34 -0.76 -10.89
N LYS A 184 8.26 -1.72 -10.87
CA LYS A 184 9.68 -1.49 -10.54
C LYS A 184 10.48 -1.38 -11.83
N PHE A 185 11.24 -0.31 -11.99
CA PHE A 185 12.05 -0.10 -13.19
C PHE A 185 13.23 -1.08 -13.27
N CYS A 186 13.61 -1.42 -14.49
CA CYS A 186 14.77 -2.24 -14.82
C CYS A 186 15.99 -1.40 -15.23
N ASP A 187 15.75 -0.17 -15.66
CA ASP A 187 16.76 0.77 -16.13
C ASP A 187 17.66 1.27 -14.99
N ASP A 188 18.85 1.77 -15.33
CA ASP A 188 19.78 2.35 -14.37
C ASP A 188 19.17 3.59 -13.70
N GLU A 189 19.31 3.71 -12.37
CA GLU A 189 18.71 4.80 -11.61
C GLU A 189 19.15 6.19 -12.11
N ASN A 190 20.38 6.34 -12.64
CA ASN A 190 20.84 7.62 -13.19
C ASN A 190 20.14 7.96 -14.50
N ASP A 191 19.85 6.96 -15.32
CA ASP A 191 19.16 7.17 -16.59
C ASP A 191 17.68 7.46 -16.35
N VAL A 192 17.05 6.77 -15.40
CA VAL A 192 15.71 7.13 -14.91
C VAL A 192 15.71 8.57 -14.38
N ALA A 193 16.65 8.94 -13.50
CA ALA A 193 16.69 10.29 -12.94
C ALA A 193 16.83 11.39 -14.01
N LYS A 194 17.65 11.17 -15.04
CA LYS A 194 17.75 12.09 -16.19
C LYS A 194 16.42 12.20 -16.92
N LEU A 195 15.77 11.08 -17.21
CA LEU A 195 14.48 11.07 -17.90
C LEU A 195 13.38 11.77 -17.07
N LEU A 196 13.37 11.56 -15.75
CA LEU A 196 12.42 12.24 -14.86
C LEU A 196 12.68 13.75 -14.76
N SER A 197 13.94 14.17 -14.81
CA SER A 197 14.29 15.60 -14.84
C SER A 197 13.73 16.31 -16.09
N GLN A 198 13.65 15.61 -17.23
CA GLN A 198 13.05 16.15 -18.46
C GLN A 198 11.54 16.38 -18.32
N LEU A 199 10.88 15.64 -17.42
CA LEU A 199 9.46 15.80 -17.10
C LEU A 199 9.21 16.88 -16.02
N LEU A 200 10.24 17.64 -15.62
CA LEU A 200 10.22 18.61 -14.52
C LEU A 200 9.76 17.99 -13.19
N ILE A 201 10.00 16.69 -13.01
CA ILE A 201 9.69 15.98 -11.77
C ILE A 201 10.94 16.04 -10.89
N ASN A 202 10.94 16.95 -9.91
CA ASN A 202 11.98 16.97 -8.89
C ASN A 202 11.65 15.92 -7.82
N ILE A 203 12.54 14.94 -7.66
CA ILE A 203 12.52 13.98 -6.56
C ILE A 203 13.61 14.43 -5.59
N ASP A 204 13.25 15.32 -4.66
CA ASP A 204 14.12 15.77 -3.56
C ASP A 204 13.94 14.88 -2.32
#